data_AF-A0A254SF14-F1
#
_entry.id   AF-A0A254SF14-F1
#
_cell.length_a   1.000
_cell.length_b   1.000
_cell.length_c   1.000
_cell.angle_alpha   90.00
_cell.angle_beta   90.00
_cell.angle_gamma   90.00
#
_symmetry.space_group_name_H-M   'P 1'
#
loop_
_entity.id
_entity.type
_entity.pdbx_description
1 polymer ?
#
loop_
_entity_poly.entity_id
_entity_poly.type
_entity_poly.pdbx_seq_one_letter_code
_entity_poly.pdbx_strand_id
1 'polypeptide(L)'
;MVVVLLILIVLFLMSMSVFRDNSNYALSVEQTQSIKGFFVVTIFFSHFCSYVVFEKWYDVFLLQYCHWLGQLMVLPFLFYSGYGIFESVKKKGISYIKEFPKKRILKILLHFDLAVLLFLLYDVFFMPENLSVIKVLLSLIAWDSIGNSNWFIFAIICVYLFGYVSLLIFKGDLFKSLILIGLLCFLYVVVVSRFKPGYWFDTVLSFPLGCFVSLYKDKINVRNHLAWGFFFALSLIVLIGMKKGIISNFYINSQLAMASMVVLILLISMRVWVKSKILSWFGGQVFGIYIAKTFNEFWKVYALE
;
A
#
# COMPACT_ATOMS: atom_id res chain seq x y z
N MET A 1 5.55 10.39 -21.75
CA MET A 1 5.30 9.96 -20.36
C MET A 1 4.34 10.88 -19.62
N VAL A 2 4.66 12.17 -19.53
CA VAL A 2 3.81 13.19 -18.88
C VAL A 2 2.38 13.17 -19.44
N VAL A 3 2.22 13.01 -20.75
CA VAL A 3 0.90 12.87 -21.39
C VAL A 3 0.09 11.71 -20.79
N VAL A 4 0.70 10.56 -20.52
CA VAL A 4 0.00 9.40 -19.95
C VAL A 4 -0.36 9.62 -18.49
N LEU A 5 0.53 10.28 -17.70
CA LEU A 5 0.20 10.70 -16.34
C LEU A 5 -0.96 11.71 -16.36
N LEU A 6 -0.94 12.69 -17.26
CA LEU A 6 -2.01 13.68 -17.41
C LEU A 6 -3.32 12.99 -17.77
N ILE A 7 -3.30 12.03 -18.70
CA ILE A 7 -4.48 11.19 -19.01
C ILE A 7 -4.94 10.44 -17.76
N LEU A 8 -4.04 9.84 -16.97
CA LEU A 8 -4.41 9.16 -15.73
C LEU A 8 -5.05 10.11 -14.72
N ILE A 9 -4.48 11.30 -14.53
CA ILE A 9 -5.02 12.35 -13.66
C ILE A 9 -6.40 12.77 -14.16
N VAL A 10 -6.55 13.01 -15.46
CA VAL A 10 -7.84 13.38 -16.08
C VAL A 10 -8.86 12.26 -15.88
N LEU A 11 -8.50 11.00 -16.14
CA LEU A 11 -9.38 9.85 -15.90
C LEU A 11 -9.78 9.73 -14.44
N PHE A 12 -8.85 9.98 -13.51
CA PHE A 12 -9.15 10.01 -12.08
C PHE A 12 -10.11 11.13 -11.73
N LEU A 13 -9.86 12.36 -12.18
CA LEU A 13 -10.73 13.51 -11.97
C LEU A 13 -12.12 13.31 -12.58
N MET A 14 -12.21 12.75 -13.79
CA MET A 14 -13.48 12.40 -14.45
C MET A 14 -14.25 11.32 -13.71
N SER A 15 -13.56 10.45 -12.96
CA SER A 15 -14.19 9.40 -12.15
C SER A 15 -14.71 9.91 -10.80
N MET A 16 -14.37 11.14 -10.42
CA MET A 16 -14.79 11.73 -9.16
C MET A 16 -16.18 12.35 -9.31
N SER A 17 -17.07 12.01 -8.39
CA SER A 17 -18.37 12.67 -8.21
C SER A 17 -18.52 13.05 -6.74
N VAL A 18 -19.00 14.26 -6.47
CA VAL A 18 -19.19 14.72 -5.09
C VAL A 18 -20.49 14.13 -4.55
N PHE A 19 -20.43 13.54 -3.35
CA PHE A 19 -21.63 13.10 -2.66
C PHE A 19 -22.45 14.33 -2.23
N ARG A 20 -23.72 14.39 -2.69
CA ARG A 20 -24.67 15.40 -2.19
C ARG A 20 -25.14 15.12 -0.77
N ASP A 21 -25.16 13.86 -0.35
CA ASP A 21 -25.50 13.45 1.01
C ASP A 21 -24.59 12.31 1.50
N ASN A 22 -24.25 12.35 2.80
CA ASN A 22 -23.31 11.42 3.44
C ASN A 22 -23.83 9.98 3.32
N SER A 23 -23.31 9.26 2.34
CA SER A 23 -23.88 7.99 1.94
C SER A 23 -23.09 6.81 2.50
N ASN A 24 -23.81 5.72 2.73
CA ASN A 24 -23.30 4.38 3.04
C ASN A 24 -22.27 3.82 2.02
N TYR A 25 -21.90 4.60 1.00
CA TYR A 25 -20.99 4.22 -0.07
C TYR A 25 -19.53 4.65 0.18
N ALA A 26 -19.26 5.48 1.20
CA ALA A 26 -17.91 5.82 1.60
C ALA A 26 -17.13 4.56 1.99
N LEU A 27 -15.93 4.41 1.42
CA LEU A 27 -15.07 3.22 1.60
C LEU A 27 -15.70 1.90 1.09
N SER A 28 -16.64 1.99 0.14
CA SER A 28 -17.16 0.80 -0.56
C SER A 28 -16.06 0.03 -1.31
N VAL A 29 -16.33 -1.24 -1.62
CA VAL A 29 -15.39 -2.09 -2.37
C VAL A 29 -15.02 -1.46 -3.72
N GLU A 30 -16.01 -0.93 -4.45
CA GLU A 30 -15.79 -0.30 -5.75
C GLU A 30 -14.93 0.98 -5.64
N GLN A 31 -15.20 1.83 -4.65
CA GLN A 31 -14.43 3.06 -4.43
C GLN A 31 -12.99 2.76 -4.01
N THR A 32 -12.80 1.86 -3.03
CA THR A 32 -11.47 1.48 -2.57
C THR A 32 -10.66 0.78 -3.65
N GLN A 33 -11.30 -0.02 -4.53
CA GLN A 33 -10.65 -0.56 -5.73
C GLN A 33 -10.25 0.55 -6.72
N SER A 34 -11.14 1.50 -7.02
CA SER A 34 -10.81 2.60 -7.92
C SER A 34 -9.64 3.45 -7.41
N ILE A 35 -9.60 3.75 -6.11
CA ILE A 35 -8.49 4.47 -5.49
C ILE A 35 -7.19 3.66 -5.56
N LYS A 36 -7.22 2.36 -5.21
CA LYS A 36 -6.05 1.48 -5.38
C LYS A 36 -5.58 1.42 -6.83
N GLY A 37 -6.51 1.43 -7.78
CA GLY A 37 -6.24 1.47 -9.22
C GLY A 37 -5.42 2.69 -9.62
N PHE A 38 -5.82 3.86 -9.15
CA PHE A 38 -5.05 5.08 -9.36
C PHE A 38 -3.63 4.95 -8.80
N PHE A 39 -3.50 4.52 -7.54
CA PHE A 39 -2.20 4.41 -6.89
C PHE A 39 -1.30 3.33 -7.48
N VAL A 40 -1.85 2.20 -7.96
CA VAL A 40 -1.01 1.14 -8.56
C VAL A 40 -0.45 1.57 -9.90
N VAL A 41 -1.24 2.32 -10.68
CA VAL A 41 -0.76 2.91 -11.93
C VAL A 41 0.30 3.99 -11.62
N THR A 42 0.09 4.82 -10.60
CA THR A 42 1.11 5.79 -10.14
C THR A 42 2.40 5.11 -9.68
N ILE A 43 2.33 4.00 -8.95
CA ILE A 43 3.50 3.19 -8.56
C ILE A 43 4.24 2.70 -9.80
N PHE A 44 3.52 2.13 -10.76
CA PHE A 44 4.11 1.66 -12.01
C PHE A 44 4.85 2.79 -12.74
N PHE A 45 4.25 3.99 -12.84
CA PHE A 45 4.90 5.16 -13.40
C PHE A 45 6.12 5.62 -12.59
N SER A 46 6.03 5.66 -11.26
CA SER A 46 7.14 6.07 -10.41
C SER A 46 8.36 5.16 -10.59
N HIS A 47 8.15 3.86 -10.75
CA HIS A 47 9.23 2.93 -11.06
C HIS A 47 9.76 3.12 -12.47
N PHE A 48 8.86 3.31 -13.45
CA PHE A 48 9.28 3.58 -14.82
C PHE A 48 10.15 4.84 -14.93
N CYS A 49 9.87 5.87 -14.13
CA CYS A 49 10.71 7.07 -14.06
C CYS A 49 12.15 6.79 -13.62
N SER A 50 12.40 5.69 -12.90
CA SER A 50 13.78 5.30 -12.53
C SER A 50 14.55 4.59 -13.65
N TYR A 51 13.93 4.39 -14.82
CA TYR A 51 14.51 3.72 -15.99
C TYR A 51 14.73 4.64 -17.19
N VAL A 52 14.15 5.83 -17.20
CA VAL A 52 14.19 6.72 -18.37
C VAL A 52 14.93 8.00 -18.04
N VAL A 53 15.80 8.42 -18.97
CA VAL A 53 16.47 9.72 -18.92
C VAL A 53 15.45 10.78 -19.35
N PHE A 54 15.24 11.75 -18.48
CA PHE A 54 14.31 12.84 -18.70
C PHE A 54 15.06 14.08 -19.17
N GLU A 55 14.95 14.37 -20.47
CA GLU A 55 15.66 15.49 -21.09
C GLU A 55 14.82 16.77 -21.17
N LYS A 56 13.50 16.67 -20.99
CA LYS A 56 12.58 17.78 -21.26
C LYS A 56 11.99 18.38 -20.00
N TRP A 57 11.74 19.69 -20.03
CA TRP A 57 11.27 20.47 -18.88
C TRP A 57 9.94 19.96 -18.30
N TYR A 58 9.06 19.41 -19.12
CA TYR A 58 7.77 18.89 -18.66
C TYR A 58 7.91 17.56 -17.88
N ASP A 59 8.99 16.81 -18.10
CA ASP A 59 9.25 15.57 -17.36
C ASP A 59 9.60 15.84 -15.88
N VAL A 60 10.07 17.05 -15.58
CA VAL A 60 10.34 17.53 -14.22
C VAL A 60 9.08 17.48 -13.35
N PHE A 61 7.90 17.78 -13.92
CA PHE A 61 6.64 17.71 -13.18
C PHE A 61 6.31 16.28 -12.73
N LEU A 62 6.51 15.30 -13.60
CA LEU A 62 6.28 13.88 -13.31
C LEU A 62 7.23 13.39 -12.20
N LEU A 63 8.52 13.75 -12.30
CA LEU A 63 9.51 13.43 -11.28
C LEU A 63 9.17 14.05 -9.92
N GLN A 64 8.79 15.34 -9.90
CA GLN A 64 8.40 16.03 -8.68
C GLN A 64 7.14 15.42 -8.05
N TYR A 65 6.14 15.04 -8.85
CA TYR A 65 4.95 14.37 -8.37
C TYR A 65 5.26 13.01 -7.72
N CYS A 66 6.04 12.16 -8.41
CA CYS A 66 6.43 10.85 -7.90
C CYS A 66 7.29 10.97 -6.63
N HIS A 67 8.24 11.90 -6.60
CA HIS A 67 9.08 12.18 -5.43
C HIS A 67 8.25 12.72 -4.26
N TRP A 68 7.31 13.63 -4.52
CA TRP A 68 6.45 14.21 -3.50
C TRP A 68 5.56 13.15 -2.84
N LEU A 69 4.95 12.24 -3.61
CA LEU A 69 4.24 11.09 -3.03
C LEU A 69 5.21 10.18 -2.28
N GLY A 70 6.28 9.75 -2.92
CA GLY A 70 7.21 8.76 -2.38
C GLY A 70 6.47 7.52 -1.88
N GLN A 71 6.88 6.97 -0.74
CA GLN A 71 6.27 5.75 -0.19
C GLN A 71 4.78 5.87 0.20
N LEU A 72 4.25 7.10 0.33
CA LEU A 72 2.83 7.32 0.62
C LEU A 72 1.91 6.79 -0.48
N MET A 73 2.42 6.53 -1.68
CA MET A 73 1.63 5.90 -2.75
C MET A 73 1.23 4.45 -2.43
N VAL A 74 1.95 3.78 -1.52
CA VAL A 74 1.70 2.38 -1.12
C VAL A 74 0.75 2.27 0.09
N LEU A 75 0.62 3.35 0.85
CA LEU A 75 -0.23 3.43 2.03
C LEU A 75 -1.69 3.00 1.82
N PRO A 76 -2.39 3.36 0.72
CA PRO A 76 -3.78 2.95 0.50
C PRO A 76 -3.96 1.42 0.47
N PHE A 77 -2.96 0.66 0.02
CA PHE A 77 -3.06 -0.79 -0.06
C PHE A 77 -3.06 -1.44 1.32
N LEU A 78 -2.20 -0.97 2.22
CA LEU A 78 -2.13 -1.44 3.60
C LEU A 78 -3.35 -0.98 4.40
N PHE A 79 -3.70 0.30 4.30
CA PHE A 79 -4.88 0.89 4.95
C PHE A 79 -6.18 0.17 4.56
N TYR A 80 -6.48 0.06 3.27
CA TYR A 80 -7.71 -0.61 2.82
C TYR A 80 -7.69 -2.11 3.08
N SER A 81 -6.50 -2.73 3.18
CA SER A 81 -6.43 -4.13 3.59
C SER A 81 -6.88 -4.33 5.03
N GLY A 82 -6.39 -3.52 5.97
CA GLY A 82 -6.83 -3.57 7.37
C GLY A 82 -8.33 -3.31 7.51
N TYR A 83 -8.81 -2.23 6.87
CA TYR A 83 -10.23 -1.90 6.82
C TYR A 83 -11.09 -3.04 6.25
N GLY A 84 -10.70 -3.58 5.09
CA GLY A 84 -11.44 -4.64 4.41
C GLY A 84 -11.44 -5.96 5.17
N ILE A 85 -10.40 -6.26 5.96
CA ILE A 85 -10.36 -7.43 6.82
C ILE A 85 -11.40 -7.30 7.93
N PHE A 86 -11.43 -6.18 8.65
CA PHE A 86 -12.41 -5.98 9.73
C PHE A 86 -13.85 -5.97 9.19
N GLU A 87 -14.11 -5.30 8.06
CA GLU A 87 -15.43 -5.35 7.42
C GLU A 87 -15.81 -6.78 6.96
N SER A 88 -14.85 -7.58 6.50
CA SER A 88 -15.11 -8.98 6.13
C SER A 88 -15.43 -9.84 7.35
N VAL A 89 -14.73 -9.64 8.48
CA VAL A 89 -15.01 -10.34 9.73
C VAL A 89 -16.39 -9.94 10.27
N LYS A 90 -16.76 -8.66 10.24
CA LYS A 90 -18.12 -8.23 10.64
C LYS A 90 -19.21 -8.92 9.82
N LYS A 91 -18.98 -9.09 8.51
CA LYS A 91 -19.98 -9.67 7.59
C LYS A 91 -20.02 -11.20 7.61
N LYS A 92 -18.88 -11.87 7.79
CA LYS A 92 -18.73 -13.32 7.59
C LYS A 92 -18.31 -14.08 8.86
N GLY A 93 -17.92 -13.37 9.91
CA GLY A 93 -17.50 -13.92 11.19
C GLY A 93 -16.34 -14.92 11.08
N ILE A 94 -16.45 -15.99 11.87
CA ILE A 94 -15.43 -17.03 12.00
C ILE A 94 -15.12 -17.74 10.68
N SER A 95 -16.11 -17.88 9.78
CA SER A 95 -15.90 -18.53 8.48
C SER A 95 -14.79 -17.86 7.67
N TYR A 96 -14.75 -16.53 7.67
CA TYR A 96 -13.71 -15.76 7.01
C TYR A 96 -12.34 -15.92 7.67
N ILE A 97 -12.28 -15.99 9.00
CA ILE A 97 -11.03 -16.19 9.75
C ILE A 97 -10.43 -17.55 9.39
N LYS A 98 -11.24 -18.62 9.32
CA LYS A 98 -10.77 -19.97 8.95
C LYS A 98 -10.15 -20.03 7.56
N GLU A 99 -10.73 -19.31 6.60
CA GLU A 99 -10.23 -19.28 5.22
C GLU A 99 -9.08 -18.27 5.00
N PHE A 100 -8.79 -17.41 5.98
CA PHE A 100 -7.85 -16.30 5.84
C PHE A 100 -6.45 -16.75 5.41
N PRO A 101 -5.81 -17.78 6.02
CA PRO A 101 -4.47 -18.19 5.64
C PRO A 101 -4.39 -18.62 4.18
N LYS A 102 -5.36 -19.41 3.72
CA LYS A 102 -5.44 -19.90 2.34
C LYS A 102 -5.69 -18.75 1.35
N LYS A 103 -6.71 -17.91 1.63
CA LYS A 103 -7.18 -16.92 0.65
C LYS A 103 -6.31 -15.67 0.56
N ARG A 104 -5.52 -15.36 1.59
CA ARG A 104 -4.70 -14.13 1.63
C ARG A 104 -3.22 -14.41 1.69
N ILE A 105 -2.76 -15.16 2.70
CA ILE A 105 -1.33 -15.34 2.95
C ILE A 105 -0.74 -16.29 1.92
N LEU A 106 -1.23 -17.53 1.87
CA LEU A 106 -0.73 -18.56 0.96
C LEU A 106 -0.90 -18.14 -0.50
N LYS A 107 -2.03 -17.51 -0.85
CA LYS A 107 -2.23 -17.00 -2.21
C LYS A 107 -1.14 -16.01 -2.61
N ILE A 108 -0.83 -15.01 -1.79
CA ILE A 108 0.21 -14.01 -2.10
C ILE A 108 1.58 -14.68 -2.19
N LEU A 109 1.92 -15.51 -1.20
CA LEU A 109 3.21 -16.19 -1.13
C LEU A 109 3.43 -17.08 -2.37
N LEU A 110 2.47 -17.93 -2.72
CA LEU A 110 2.60 -18.81 -3.89
C LEU A 110 2.82 -18.03 -5.19
N HIS A 111 2.10 -16.94 -5.41
CA HIS A 111 2.29 -16.20 -6.65
C HIS A 111 3.63 -15.42 -6.64
N PHE A 112 4.08 -14.95 -5.48
CA PHE A 112 5.38 -14.31 -5.35
C PHE A 112 6.52 -15.32 -5.55
N ASP A 113 6.42 -16.50 -4.95
CA ASP A 113 7.39 -17.58 -5.06
C ASP A 113 7.48 -18.09 -6.51
N LEU A 114 6.35 -18.17 -7.22
CA LEU A 114 6.37 -18.47 -8.65
C LEU A 114 7.17 -17.44 -9.45
N ALA A 115 7.11 -16.15 -9.07
CA ALA A 115 7.99 -15.16 -9.67
C ALA A 115 9.44 -15.43 -9.28
N VAL A 116 9.76 -15.55 -7.98
CA VAL A 116 11.12 -15.84 -7.48
C VAL A 116 11.75 -17.05 -8.16
N LEU A 117 10.98 -18.12 -8.39
CA LEU A 117 11.44 -19.31 -9.09
C LEU A 117 11.87 -19.02 -10.54
N LEU A 118 11.20 -18.10 -11.24
CA LEU A 118 11.60 -17.70 -12.58
C LEU A 118 12.94 -16.94 -12.56
N PHE A 119 13.16 -16.08 -11.56
CA PHE A 119 14.46 -15.41 -11.36
C PHE A 119 15.55 -16.40 -10.97
N LEU A 120 15.24 -17.34 -10.07
CA LEU A 120 16.15 -18.39 -9.67
C LEU A 120 16.58 -19.25 -10.86
N LEU A 121 15.65 -19.63 -11.73
CA LEU A 121 15.97 -20.38 -12.95
C LEU A 121 16.96 -19.60 -13.81
N TYR A 122 16.74 -18.30 -14.01
CA TYR A 122 17.68 -17.47 -14.76
C TYR A 122 19.07 -17.45 -14.11
N ASP A 123 19.17 -17.17 -12.81
CA ASP A 123 20.46 -17.15 -12.11
C ASP A 123 21.16 -18.51 -12.17
N VAL A 124 20.43 -19.62 -12.10
CA VAL A 124 21.02 -20.98 -12.22
C VAL A 124 21.65 -21.19 -13.59
N PHE A 125 21.03 -20.70 -14.67
CA PHE A 125 21.52 -20.91 -16.03
C PHE A 125 22.60 -19.90 -16.45
N PHE A 126 22.53 -18.67 -15.97
CA PHE A 126 23.34 -17.56 -16.49
C PHE A 126 24.29 -16.93 -15.46
N MET A 127 24.02 -17.04 -14.15
CA MET A 127 24.82 -16.42 -13.07
C MET A 127 24.94 -17.30 -11.82
N PRO A 128 25.40 -18.56 -11.94
CA PRO A 128 25.32 -19.54 -10.86
C PRO A 128 26.19 -19.18 -9.64
N GLU A 129 27.24 -18.39 -9.82
CA GLU A 129 28.15 -17.94 -8.76
C GLU A 129 27.51 -16.99 -7.74
N ASN A 130 26.36 -16.39 -8.06
CA ASN A 130 25.62 -15.49 -7.17
C ASN A 130 24.59 -16.20 -6.27
N LEU A 131 24.50 -17.54 -6.36
CA LEU A 131 23.49 -18.34 -5.68
C LEU A 131 24.00 -18.93 -4.36
N SER A 132 23.34 -18.56 -3.27
CA SER A 132 23.51 -19.15 -1.95
C SER A 132 22.19 -19.79 -1.51
N VAL A 133 22.24 -21.00 -0.95
CA VAL A 133 21.04 -21.69 -0.42
C VAL A 133 20.31 -20.84 0.61
N ILE A 134 21.07 -20.14 1.48
CA ILE A 134 20.48 -19.25 2.49
C ILE A 134 19.74 -18.09 1.81
N LYS A 135 20.34 -17.48 0.79
CA LYS A 135 19.73 -16.40 0.01
C LYS A 135 18.43 -16.89 -0.65
N VAL A 136 18.45 -18.07 -1.29
CA VAL A 136 17.25 -18.66 -1.89
C VAL A 136 16.13 -18.86 -0.88
N LEU A 137 16.44 -19.45 0.29
CA LEU A 137 15.45 -19.66 1.35
C LEU A 137 14.88 -18.33 1.88
N LEU A 138 15.74 -17.32 2.09
CA LEU A 138 15.32 -16.00 2.53
C LEU A 138 14.50 -15.26 1.47
N SER A 139 14.75 -15.51 0.19
CA SER A 139 13.99 -14.93 -0.92
C SER A 139 12.59 -15.50 -1.05
N LEU A 140 12.38 -16.80 -0.75
CA LEU A 140 11.04 -17.39 -0.72
C LEU A 140 10.16 -16.78 0.39
N ILE A 141 10.74 -16.37 1.51
CA ILE A 141 9.98 -15.66 2.56
C ILE A 141 9.97 -14.13 2.38
N ALA A 142 10.39 -13.63 1.20
CA ALA A 142 10.49 -12.22 0.85
C ALA A 142 11.43 -11.38 1.75
N TRP A 143 12.29 -12.00 2.55
CA TRP A 143 13.26 -11.30 3.39
C TRP A 143 14.47 -10.81 2.58
N ASP A 144 14.90 -11.62 1.62
CA ASP A 144 15.95 -11.30 0.66
C ASP A 144 15.40 -11.36 -0.77
N SER A 145 16.20 -11.04 -1.78
CA SER A 145 15.76 -11.04 -3.18
C SER A 145 16.73 -11.71 -4.13
N ILE A 146 16.16 -12.27 -5.20
CA ILE A 146 16.87 -12.78 -6.38
C ILE A 146 16.35 -11.95 -7.55
N GLY A 147 16.99 -10.82 -7.83
CA GLY A 147 16.62 -9.92 -8.93
C GLY A 147 15.26 -9.21 -8.79
N ASN A 148 14.54 -9.36 -7.67
CA ASN A 148 13.17 -8.86 -7.49
C ASN A 148 12.97 -7.85 -6.34
N SER A 149 12.00 -6.93 -6.48
CA SER A 149 11.45 -6.20 -5.33
C SER A 149 10.62 -7.13 -4.44
N ASN A 150 10.89 -7.12 -3.13
CA ASN A 150 10.33 -8.05 -2.14
C ASN A 150 9.67 -7.36 -0.92
N TRP A 151 10.11 -6.15 -0.58
CA TRP A 151 9.77 -5.47 0.68
C TRP A 151 8.26 -5.35 0.94
N PHE A 152 7.46 -5.05 -0.10
CA PHE A 152 6.02 -4.88 0.06
C PHE A 152 5.32 -6.20 0.31
N ILE A 153 5.78 -7.27 -0.35
CA ILE A 153 5.27 -8.63 -0.15
C ILE A 153 5.59 -9.09 1.27
N PHE A 154 6.81 -8.83 1.75
CA PHE A 154 7.18 -9.09 3.13
C PHE A 154 6.25 -8.35 4.12
N ALA A 155 6.10 -7.04 3.96
CA ALA A 155 5.28 -6.22 4.84
C ALA A 155 3.80 -6.66 4.85
N ILE A 156 3.19 -6.91 3.68
CA ILE A 156 1.78 -7.32 3.59
C ILE A 156 1.55 -8.70 4.20
N ILE A 157 2.49 -9.65 4.02
CA ILE A 157 2.42 -10.98 4.65
C ILE A 157 2.50 -10.86 6.16
N CYS A 158 3.43 -10.06 6.69
CA CYS A 158 3.55 -9.84 8.13
C CYS A 158 2.27 -9.25 8.74
N VAL A 159 1.72 -8.16 8.19
CA VAL A 159 0.48 -7.57 8.74
C VAL A 159 -0.73 -8.48 8.57
N TYR A 160 -0.75 -9.33 7.54
CA TYR A 160 -1.78 -10.36 7.38
C TYR A 160 -1.67 -11.46 8.43
N LEU A 161 -0.45 -11.90 8.76
CA LEU A 161 -0.20 -12.81 9.87
C LEU A 161 -0.61 -12.18 11.20
N PHE A 162 -0.25 -10.92 11.46
CA PHE A 162 -0.65 -10.21 12.68
C PHE A 162 -2.17 -10.12 12.80
N GLY A 163 -2.86 -9.77 11.70
CA GLY A 163 -4.32 -9.75 11.62
C GLY A 163 -4.93 -11.12 11.91
N TYR A 164 -4.43 -12.17 11.25
CA TYR A 164 -4.93 -13.53 11.41
C TYR A 164 -4.74 -14.06 12.83
N VAL A 165 -3.52 -13.97 13.37
CA VAL A 165 -3.19 -14.43 14.73
C VAL A 165 -4.03 -13.70 15.77
N SER A 166 -4.17 -12.38 15.64
CA SER A 166 -4.98 -11.60 16.58
C SER A 166 -6.46 -11.99 16.55
N LEU A 167 -7.04 -12.09 15.35
CA LEU A 167 -8.42 -12.53 15.17
C LEU A 167 -8.66 -13.96 15.65
N LEU A 168 -7.67 -14.85 15.51
CA LEU A 168 -7.73 -16.22 15.99
C LEU A 168 -7.72 -16.28 17.52
N ILE A 169 -6.75 -15.62 18.16
CA ILE A 169 -6.58 -15.58 19.63
C ILE A 169 -7.84 -15.05 20.30
N PHE A 170 -8.38 -13.94 19.79
CA PHE A 170 -9.56 -13.31 20.37
C PHE A 170 -10.88 -13.75 19.75
N LYS A 171 -10.89 -14.86 19.01
CA LYS A 171 -12.11 -15.48 18.43
C LYS A 171 -12.98 -14.50 17.64
N GLY A 172 -12.36 -13.55 16.94
CA GLY A 172 -13.02 -12.53 16.14
C GLY A 172 -13.44 -11.26 16.89
N ASP A 173 -13.11 -11.10 18.17
CA ASP A 173 -13.30 -9.83 18.89
C ASP A 173 -12.41 -8.74 18.26
N LEU A 174 -13.04 -7.80 17.57
CA LEU A 174 -12.37 -6.80 16.75
C LEU A 174 -11.58 -5.78 17.59
N PHE A 175 -12.06 -5.42 18.77
CA PHE A 175 -11.40 -4.41 19.61
C PHE A 175 -10.11 -4.97 20.20
N LYS A 176 -10.16 -6.17 20.80
CA LYS A 176 -8.96 -6.84 21.32
C LYS A 176 -7.97 -7.17 20.20
N SER A 177 -8.50 -7.60 19.05
CA SER A 177 -7.67 -7.85 17.86
C SER A 177 -6.98 -6.57 17.38
N LEU A 178 -7.66 -5.43 17.36
CA LEU A 178 -7.07 -4.15 16.97
C LEU A 178 -5.89 -3.77 17.87
N ILE A 179 -6.03 -3.93 19.19
CA ILE A 179 -4.96 -3.64 20.15
C ILE A 179 -3.74 -4.50 19.85
N LEU A 180 -3.91 -5.82 19.71
CA LEU A 180 -2.80 -6.72 19.43
C LEU A 180 -2.18 -6.48 18.04
N ILE A 181 -2.98 -6.22 17.01
CA ILE A 181 -2.47 -5.84 15.68
C ILE A 181 -1.62 -4.57 15.78
N GLY A 182 -2.08 -3.56 16.52
CA GLY A 182 -1.32 -2.32 16.74
C GLY A 182 0.02 -2.58 17.41
N LEU A 183 0.04 -3.38 18.48
CA LEU A 183 1.27 -3.78 19.19
C LEU A 183 2.23 -4.56 18.28
N LEU A 184 1.74 -5.52 17.52
CA LEU A 184 2.56 -6.32 16.60
C LEU A 184 3.11 -5.48 15.44
N CYS A 185 2.33 -4.55 14.89
CA CYS A 185 2.80 -3.63 13.85
C CYS A 185 3.85 -2.65 14.40
N PHE A 186 3.67 -2.16 15.63
CA PHE A 186 4.68 -1.33 16.29
C PHE A 186 5.98 -2.10 16.53
N LEU A 187 5.88 -3.34 17.03
CA LEU A 187 7.03 -4.23 17.20
C LEU A 187 7.73 -4.49 15.87
N TYR A 188 6.98 -4.74 14.79
CA TYR A 188 7.52 -4.87 13.45
C TYR A 188 8.36 -3.65 13.06
N VAL A 189 7.85 -2.43 13.26
CA VAL A 189 8.59 -1.20 12.92
C VAL A 189 9.90 -1.13 13.70
N VAL A 190 9.88 -1.42 15.01
CA VAL A 190 11.08 -1.38 15.88
C VAL A 190 12.12 -2.42 15.47
N VAL A 191 11.69 -3.64 15.14
CA VAL A 191 12.59 -4.73 14.77
C VAL A 191 13.14 -4.53 13.36
N VAL A 192 12.27 -4.31 12.38
CA VAL A 192 12.66 -4.23 10.97
C VAL A 192 13.51 -2.99 10.69
N SER A 193 13.32 -1.87 11.42
CA SER A 193 14.17 -0.69 11.27
C SER A 193 15.64 -0.90 11.65
N ARG A 194 15.96 -1.97 12.40
CA ARG A 194 17.35 -2.33 12.71
C ARG A 194 18.08 -2.99 11.55
N PHE A 195 17.34 -3.54 10.58
CA PHE A 195 17.90 -4.39 9.53
C PHE A 195 17.63 -3.87 8.12
N LYS A 196 16.57 -3.08 7.94
CA LYS A 196 16.07 -2.68 6.62
C LYS A 196 15.86 -1.17 6.53
N PRO A 197 15.94 -0.59 5.31
CA PRO A 197 15.70 0.83 5.09
C PRO A 197 14.23 1.24 5.30
N GLY A 198 14.02 2.55 5.43
CA GLY A 198 12.74 3.16 5.83
C GLY A 198 11.48 2.65 5.13
N TYR A 199 11.56 2.41 3.83
CA TYR A 199 10.41 1.99 3.02
C TYR A 199 9.86 0.60 3.39
N TRP A 200 10.57 -0.19 4.21
CA TRP A 200 10.06 -1.47 4.72
C TRP A 200 9.05 -1.33 5.86
N PHE A 201 9.00 -0.17 6.51
CA PHE A 201 8.24 0.01 7.76
C PHE A 201 7.50 1.35 7.89
N ASP A 202 7.84 2.36 7.09
CA ASP A 202 7.28 3.72 7.21
C ASP A 202 5.76 3.82 7.07
N THR A 203 5.14 2.92 6.31
CA THR A 203 3.69 2.90 6.01
C THR A 203 2.93 1.76 6.71
N VAL A 204 3.61 0.89 7.46
CA VAL A 204 3.01 -0.33 8.04
C VAL A 204 1.92 -0.02 9.06
N LEU A 205 2.06 1.06 9.82
CA LEU A 205 1.04 1.49 10.80
C LEU A 205 -0.27 1.98 10.13
N SER A 206 -0.31 2.17 8.82
CA SER A 206 -1.56 2.43 8.11
C SER A 206 -2.53 1.23 8.14
N PHE A 207 -2.02 0.01 8.29
CA PHE A 207 -2.84 -1.20 8.41
C PHE A 207 -3.72 -1.20 9.68
N PRO A 208 -3.19 -1.06 10.92
CA PRO A 208 -4.03 -0.95 12.10
C PRO A 208 -4.93 0.30 12.08
N LEU A 209 -4.51 1.41 11.43
CA LEU A 209 -5.39 2.56 11.22
C LEU A 209 -6.61 2.22 10.35
N GLY A 210 -6.43 1.38 9.32
CA GLY A 210 -7.55 0.84 8.53
C GLY A 210 -8.52 0.02 9.37
N CYS A 211 -7.99 -0.86 10.23
CA CYS A 211 -8.79 -1.63 11.18
C CYS A 211 -9.57 -0.72 12.15
N PHE A 212 -8.90 0.31 12.70
CA PHE A 212 -9.51 1.32 13.56
C PHE A 212 -10.66 2.05 12.85
N VAL A 213 -10.44 2.51 11.62
CA VAL A 213 -11.48 3.18 10.83
C VAL A 213 -12.67 2.26 10.59
N SER A 214 -12.45 0.98 10.30
CA SER A 214 -13.58 0.03 10.20
C SER A 214 -14.32 -0.04 11.53
N LEU A 215 -13.64 -0.25 12.65
CA LEU A 215 -14.27 -0.42 13.96
C LEU A 215 -15.14 0.77 14.37
N TYR A 216 -14.71 2.00 14.03
CA TYR A 216 -15.37 3.24 14.42
C TYR A 216 -16.09 3.97 13.27
N LYS A 217 -16.25 3.33 12.10
CA LYS A 217 -16.79 3.99 10.89
C LYS A 217 -18.11 4.73 11.13
N ASP A 218 -18.99 4.19 11.96
CA ASP A 218 -20.31 4.77 12.24
C ASP A 218 -20.23 6.01 13.14
N LYS A 219 -19.13 6.14 13.91
CA LYS A 219 -18.82 7.30 14.76
C LYS A 219 -17.99 8.36 14.03
N ILE A 220 -17.19 7.94 13.03
CA ILE A 220 -16.40 8.85 12.20
C ILE A 220 -17.33 9.46 11.14
N ASN A 221 -18.16 10.41 11.55
CA ASN A 221 -19.01 11.17 10.64
C ASN A 221 -18.68 12.66 10.77
N VAL A 222 -17.86 13.17 9.84
CA VAL A 222 -17.54 14.61 9.78
C VAL A 222 -18.64 15.34 9.00
N ARG A 223 -19.87 15.33 9.56
CA ARG A 223 -21.03 16.01 8.98
C ARG A 223 -20.82 17.53 8.93
N ASN A 224 -20.12 18.07 9.92
CA ASN A 224 -19.78 19.47 10.00
C ASN A 224 -18.72 19.85 8.94
N HIS A 225 -19.12 20.69 7.97
CA HIS A 225 -18.27 21.17 6.88
C HIS A 225 -17.05 21.97 7.38
N LEU A 226 -17.18 22.72 8.47
CA LEU A 226 -16.08 23.48 9.06
C LEU A 226 -15.05 22.53 9.68
N ALA A 227 -15.49 21.53 10.43
CA ALA A 227 -14.61 20.52 11.01
C ALA A 227 -13.90 19.72 9.90
N TRP A 228 -14.63 19.33 8.85
CA TRP A 228 -14.05 18.65 7.68
C TRP A 228 -12.97 19.50 7.01
N GLY A 229 -13.27 20.78 6.73
CA GLY A 229 -12.33 21.71 6.11
C GLY A 229 -11.11 21.96 6.97
N PHE A 230 -11.28 22.10 8.29
CA PHE A 230 -10.19 22.24 9.25
C PHE A 230 -9.28 21.02 9.25
N PHE A 231 -9.81 19.80 9.41
CA PHE A 231 -8.98 18.59 9.42
C PHE A 231 -8.32 18.32 8.07
N PHE A 232 -8.99 18.66 6.96
CA PHE A 232 -8.43 18.56 5.62
C PHE A 232 -7.23 19.52 5.46
N ALA A 233 -7.42 20.80 5.79
CA ALA A 233 -6.35 21.81 5.73
C ALA A 233 -5.19 21.47 6.67
N LEU A 234 -5.48 21.07 7.92
CA LEU A 234 -4.47 20.66 8.89
C LEU A 234 -3.65 19.47 8.37
N SER A 235 -4.30 18.46 7.80
CA SER A 235 -3.61 17.29 7.26
C SER A 235 -2.74 17.65 6.05
N LEU A 236 -3.18 18.57 5.19
CA LEU A 236 -2.35 19.10 4.10
C LEU A 236 -1.13 19.87 4.62
N ILE A 237 -1.32 20.76 5.60
CA ILE A 237 -0.24 21.57 6.18
C ILE A 237 0.81 20.66 6.82
N VAL A 238 0.39 19.69 7.63
CA VAL A 238 1.32 18.73 8.26
C VAL A 238 2.05 17.95 7.18
N LEU A 239 1.34 17.40 6.18
CA LEU A 239 1.96 16.63 5.10
C LEU A 239 3.00 17.45 4.31
N ILE A 240 2.67 18.69 3.96
CA ILE A 240 3.59 19.61 3.27
C ILE A 240 4.81 19.91 4.16
N GLY A 241 4.59 20.18 5.45
CA GLY A 241 5.66 20.42 6.41
C GLY A 241 6.61 19.24 6.54
N MET A 242 6.09 18.02 6.59
CA MET A 242 6.89 16.80 6.67
C MET A 242 7.71 16.57 5.38
N LYS A 243 7.13 16.88 4.21
CA LYS A 243 7.83 16.78 2.92
C LYS A 243 8.89 17.87 2.72
N LYS A 244 8.75 19.01 3.39
CA LYS A 244 9.78 20.05 3.46
C LYS A 244 10.88 19.77 4.49
N GLY A 245 10.77 18.68 5.27
CA GLY A 245 11.78 18.30 6.25
C GLY A 245 11.80 19.20 7.49
N ILE A 246 10.67 19.83 7.85
CA ILE A 246 10.56 20.65 9.08
C ILE A 246 10.96 19.83 10.31
N ILE A 247 10.59 18.54 10.33
CA ILE A 247 11.03 17.59 11.35
C ILE A 247 12.16 16.76 10.77
N SER A 248 13.36 16.92 11.35
CA SER A 248 14.57 16.21 10.92
C SER A 248 14.57 14.72 11.29
N ASN A 249 13.85 14.34 12.35
CA ASN A 249 13.77 12.94 12.76
C ASN A 249 12.93 12.13 11.76
N PHE A 250 13.60 11.27 10.99
CA PHE A 250 12.99 10.44 9.95
C PHE A 250 11.78 9.63 10.44
N TYR A 251 11.86 9.03 11.63
CA TYR A 251 10.79 8.20 12.16
C TYR A 251 9.55 9.04 12.45
N ILE A 252 9.70 10.14 13.17
CA ILE A 252 8.58 11.03 13.48
C ILE A 252 8.00 11.63 12.18
N ASN A 253 8.87 12.08 11.29
CA ASN A 253 8.50 12.69 10.02
C ASN A 253 7.66 11.73 9.14
N SER A 254 8.12 10.49 8.99
CA SER A 254 7.43 9.47 8.19
C SER A 254 6.08 9.07 8.80
N GLN A 255 6.00 8.91 10.12
CA GLN A 255 4.76 8.52 10.79
C GLN A 255 3.71 9.65 10.75
N LEU A 256 4.12 10.91 10.90
CA LEU A 256 3.22 12.06 10.74
C LEU A 256 2.73 12.19 9.30
N ALA A 257 3.61 12.06 8.31
CA ALA A 257 3.23 12.09 6.90
C ALA A 257 2.23 10.97 6.55
N MET A 258 2.48 9.75 7.05
CA MET A 258 1.57 8.61 6.90
C MET A 258 0.21 8.91 7.56
N ALA A 259 0.19 9.36 8.82
CA ALA A 259 -1.05 9.67 9.53
C ALA A 259 -1.87 10.75 8.82
N SER A 260 -1.23 11.85 8.40
CA SER A 260 -1.87 12.91 7.63
C SER A 260 -2.44 12.40 6.30
N MET A 261 -1.70 11.54 5.59
CA MET A 261 -2.19 10.94 4.35
C MET A 261 -3.41 10.02 4.58
N VAL A 262 -3.42 9.22 5.65
CA VAL A 262 -4.60 8.42 6.04
C VAL A 262 -5.82 9.32 6.25
N VAL A 263 -5.65 10.41 7.01
CA VAL A 263 -6.74 11.36 7.28
C VAL A 263 -7.23 12.01 5.98
N LEU A 264 -6.34 12.42 5.08
CA LEU A 264 -6.72 12.98 3.78
C LEU A 264 -7.52 11.98 2.94
N ILE A 265 -7.04 10.75 2.81
CA ILE A 265 -7.74 9.70 2.07
C ILE A 265 -9.14 9.46 2.66
N LEU A 266 -9.24 9.44 3.99
CA LEU A 266 -10.51 9.22 4.69
C LEU A 266 -11.50 10.38 4.42
N LEU A 267 -11.05 11.61 4.61
CA LEU A 267 -11.87 12.82 4.41
C LEU A 267 -12.32 12.96 2.95
N ILE A 268 -11.44 12.67 1.99
CA ILE A 268 -11.78 12.64 0.56
C ILE A 268 -12.79 11.53 0.31
N SER A 269 -12.56 10.32 0.80
CA SER A 269 -13.44 9.16 0.57
C SER A 269 -14.87 9.37 1.10
N MET A 270 -15.04 10.20 2.12
CA MET A 270 -16.35 10.56 2.70
C MET A 270 -17.14 11.57 1.87
N ARG A 271 -16.46 12.45 1.11
CA ARG A 271 -17.12 13.54 0.34
C ARG A 271 -17.11 13.30 -1.16
N VAL A 272 -16.17 12.51 -1.65
CA VAL A 272 -15.98 12.23 -3.07
C VAL A 272 -16.12 10.74 -3.31
N TRP A 273 -17.08 10.37 -4.16
CA TRP A 273 -17.14 9.04 -4.73
C TRP A 273 -16.22 8.94 -5.94
N VAL A 274 -15.30 7.99 -5.91
CA VAL A 274 -14.44 7.66 -7.06
C VAL A 274 -15.01 6.41 -7.71
N LYS A 275 -15.62 6.56 -8.89
CA LYS A 275 -16.21 5.45 -9.64
C LYS A 275 -15.63 5.39 -11.05
N SER A 276 -14.76 4.41 -11.28
CA SER A 276 -14.27 4.12 -12.62
C SER A 276 -14.07 2.62 -12.80
N LYS A 277 -14.68 2.07 -13.85
CA LYS A 277 -14.48 0.66 -14.22
C LYS A 277 -13.01 0.37 -14.53
N ILE A 278 -12.33 1.29 -15.21
CA ILE A 278 -10.92 1.16 -15.59
C ILE A 278 -10.05 1.14 -14.33
N LEU A 279 -10.21 2.13 -13.45
CA LEU A 279 -9.42 2.18 -12.22
C LEU A 279 -9.74 1.01 -11.29
N SER A 280 -11.01 0.65 -11.16
CA SER A 280 -11.42 -0.51 -10.35
C SER A 280 -10.78 -1.80 -10.85
N TRP A 281 -10.70 -1.99 -12.18
CA TRP A 281 -9.99 -3.12 -12.78
C TRP A 281 -8.50 -3.13 -12.40
N PHE A 282 -7.78 -2.02 -12.55
CA PHE A 282 -6.38 -1.91 -12.11
C PHE A 282 -6.24 -2.22 -10.60
N GLY A 283 -7.17 -1.71 -9.78
CA GLY A 283 -7.20 -1.96 -8.34
C GLY A 283 -7.58 -3.39 -7.93
N GLY A 284 -8.11 -4.18 -8.85
CA GLY A 284 -8.28 -5.64 -8.74
C GLY A 284 -7.03 -6.42 -9.15
N GLN A 285 -6.22 -5.87 -10.05
CA GLN A 285 -5.01 -6.50 -10.61
C GLN A 285 -3.71 -6.07 -9.91
N VAL A 286 -3.78 -5.46 -8.72
CA VAL A 286 -2.64 -4.88 -8.00
C VAL A 286 -1.45 -5.84 -7.91
N PHE A 287 -1.73 -7.09 -7.57
CA PHE A 287 -0.69 -8.10 -7.42
C PHE A 287 -0.05 -8.48 -8.76
N GLY A 288 -0.84 -8.61 -9.84
CA GLY A 288 -0.31 -8.87 -11.18
C GLY A 288 0.58 -7.72 -11.68
N ILE A 289 0.19 -6.48 -11.42
CA ILE A 289 0.98 -5.29 -11.76
C ILE A 289 2.27 -5.24 -10.93
N TYR A 290 2.21 -5.63 -9.66
CA TYR A 290 3.39 -5.73 -8.81
C TYR A 290 4.40 -6.75 -9.36
N ILE A 291 3.95 -7.94 -9.76
CA ILE A 291 4.83 -8.93 -10.42
C ILE A 291 5.36 -8.40 -11.76
N ALA A 292 4.51 -7.78 -12.59
CA ALA A 292 4.93 -7.24 -13.88
C ALA A 292 6.03 -6.18 -13.71
N LYS A 293 5.92 -5.34 -12.67
CA LYS A 293 6.97 -4.40 -12.27
C LYS A 293 8.27 -5.14 -11.93
N THR A 294 8.20 -6.22 -11.16
CA THR A 294 9.36 -7.03 -10.80
C THR A 294 10.09 -7.60 -12.04
N PHE A 295 9.36 -8.07 -13.05
CA PHE A 295 9.97 -8.46 -14.34
C PHE A 295 10.60 -7.30 -15.11
N ASN A 296 10.15 -6.07 -14.90
CA ASN A 296 10.79 -4.91 -15.52
C ASN A 296 12.11 -4.54 -14.82
N GLU A 297 12.18 -4.72 -13.50
CA GLU A 297 13.44 -4.56 -12.73
C GLU A 297 14.49 -5.62 -13.12
N PHE A 298 14.05 -6.84 -13.45
CA PHE A 298 14.89 -7.91 -13.97
C PHE A 298 15.75 -7.45 -15.15
N TRP A 299 15.13 -6.96 -16.22
CA TRP A 299 15.86 -6.57 -17.43
C TRP A 299 16.90 -5.48 -17.17
N LYS A 300 16.78 -4.67 -16.11
CA LYS A 300 17.80 -3.69 -15.74
C LYS A 300 19.02 -4.32 -15.08
N VAL A 301 18.82 -5.26 -14.16
CA VAL A 301 19.92 -5.91 -13.45
C VAL A 301 20.74 -6.77 -14.42
N TYR A 302 20.08 -7.39 -15.39
CA TYR A 302 20.69 -8.40 -16.25
C TYR A 302 20.95 -7.97 -17.71
N ALA A 303 20.50 -6.78 -18.16
CA ALA A 303 20.85 -6.23 -19.48
C ALA A 303 21.88 -5.08 -19.42
N LEU A 304 22.48 -4.84 -18.26
CA LEU A 304 23.59 -3.89 -18.06
C LEU A 304 24.96 -4.59 -17.90
N GLU A 305 25.03 -5.88 -18.24
CA GLU A 305 26.26 -6.64 -18.50
C GLU A 305 26.30 -7.04 -19.98
#